data_AF-A0A1J3GV51-F1
#
_entry.id   AF-A0A1J3GV51-F1
#
_cell.length_a   1.000
_cell.length_b   1.000
_cell.length_c   1.000
_cell.angle_alpha   90.00
_cell.angle_beta   90.00
_cell.angle_gamma   90.00
#
_symmetry.space_group_name_H-M   'P 1'
#
loop_
_entity.id
_entity.type
_entity.pdbx_description
1 polymer ?
#
loop_
_entity_poly.entity_id
_entity_poly.type
_entity_poly.pdbx_seq_one_letter_code
_entity_poly.pdbx_strand_id
1 'polypeptide(L)'
;ILFSLLSFKTMSQPYHMNTYCNQGEFTRTSSYGSNRDTVLSNLLNSSSLGTYSNATTGLSPNKVYGMFLCRGDINATSCSECVQTAATEVATNCTLNKRAVIY
;
A
#
# COMPACT_ATOMS: atom_id res chain seq x y z
N ILE A 1 -13.60 30.87 18.88
CA ILE A 1 -13.66 29.39 18.98
C ILE A 1 -14.83 28.96 18.12
N LEU A 2 -14.56 28.37 16.95
CA LEU A 2 -15.60 27.91 16.02
C LEU A 2 -15.96 26.47 16.40
N PHE A 3 -17.19 26.22 16.84
CA PHE A 3 -17.71 24.87 17.04
C PHE A 3 -18.43 24.45 15.77
N SER A 4 -17.80 23.59 14.96
CA SER A 4 -18.46 22.90 13.85
C SER A 4 -18.78 21.47 14.27
N LEU A 5 -20.06 21.11 14.28
CA LEU A 5 -20.53 19.74 14.42
C LEU A 5 -20.39 19.04 13.07
N LEU A 6 -19.21 18.51 12.78
CA LEU A 6 -19.03 17.59 11.66
C LEU A 6 -19.59 16.23 12.09
N SER A 7 -20.69 15.81 11.45
CA SER A 7 -21.06 14.40 11.46
C SER A 7 -19.90 13.63 10.83
N PHE A 8 -19.11 12.93 11.65
CA PHE A 8 -18.16 11.95 11.14
C PHE A 8 -18.99 10.85 10.46
N LYS A 9 -19.20 10.97 9.16
CA LYS A 9 -19.40 9.79 8.32
C LYS A 9 -18.14 8.97 8.57
N THR A 10 -18.28 7.82 9.23
CA THR A 10 -17.23 6.82 9.24
C THR A 10 -16.80 6.64 7.78
N MET A 11 -15.52 6.91 7.49
CA MET A 11 -14.97 6.70 6.16
C MET A 11 -14.81 5.20 5.96
N SER A 12 -15.92 4.52 5.71
CA SER A 12 -15.92 3.14 5.24
C SER A 12 -16.20 3.06 3.73
N GLN A 13 -16.16 4.19 3.02
CA GLN A 13 -16.23 4.15 1.57
C GLN A 13 -14.82 4.21 1.01
N PRO A 14 -14.39 3.21 0.21
CA PRO A 14 -13.21 3.35 -0.60
C PRO A 14 -13.50 4.52 -1.52
N TYR A 15 -12.88 5.67 -1.22
CA TYR A 15 -12.56 6.63 -2.26
C TYR A 15 -11.95 5.80 -3.41
N HIS A 16 -12.39 6.05 -4.64
CA HIS A 16 -11.97 5.29 -5.81
C HIS A 16 -10.44 5.40 -5.95
N MET A 17 -9.72 4.41 -5.43
CA MET A 17 -8.26 4.34 -5.47
C MET A 17 -7.86 4.03 -6.91
N ASN A 18 -7.00 4.87 -7.49
CA ASN A 18 -6.53 4.63 -8.86
C ASN A 18 -5.22 3.85 -8.79
N THR A 19 -5.19 2.67 -9.40
CA THR A 19 -3.95 1.88 -9.51
C THR A 19 -3.22 2.22 -10.80
N TYR A 20 -1.97 2.66 -10.69
CA TYR A 20 -1.08 2.90 -11.82
C TYR A 20 0.05 1.89 -11.82
N CYS A 21 0.09 1.06 -12.86
CA CYS A 21 1.15 0.09 -13.07
C CYS A 21 2.12 0.62 -14.14
N ASN A 22 3.39 0.84 -13.80
CA ASN A 22 4.37 1.33 -14.76
C ASN A 22 5.74 0.64 -14.64
N GLN A 23 6.58 0.92 -15.64
CA GLN A 23 8.00 0.57 -15.72
C GLN A 23 8.40 -0.90 -15.51
N GLY A 24 8.66 -1.57 -16.63
CA GLY A 24 9.41 -2.83 -16.69
C GLY A 24 8.66 -4.02 -16.10
N GLU A 25 8.64 -5.12 -16.82
CA GLU A 25 8.09 -6.37 -16.32
C GLU A 25 9.18 -7.18 -15.61
N PHE A 26 8.82 -7.84 -14.51
CA PHE A 26 9.65 -8.91 -13.96
C PHE A 26 9.20 -10.26 -14.53
N THR A 27 10.13 -11.20 -14.65
CA THR A 27 9.78 -12.56 -15.07
C THR A 27 9.20 -13.33 -13.89
N ARG A 28 8.24 -14.22 -14.15
CA ARG A 28 7.69 -15.11 -13.10
C ARG A 28 8.74 -16.00 -12.43
N THR A 29 9.87 -16.23 -13.09
CA THR A 29 11.02 -16.97 -12.55
C THR A 29 11.93 -16.14 -11.65
N SER A 30 11.81 -14.81 -11.65
CA SER A 30 12.61 -13.93 -10.80
C SER A 30 12.08 -13.91 -9.36
N SER A 31 12.97 -13.70 -8.40
CA SER A 31 12.59 -13.48 -7.00
C SER A 31 11.88 -12.14 -6.75
N TYR A 32 11.67 -11.33 -7.78
CA TYR A 32 11.01 -10.03 -7.65
C TYR A 32 9.58 -10.17 -7.13
N GLY A 33 8.81 -11.13 -7.66
CA GLY A 33 7.43 -11.37 -7.23
C GLY A 33 7.33 -11.71 -5.75
N SER A 34 8.11 -12.68 -5.27
CA SER A 34 8.15 -13.04 -3.85
C SER A 34 8.65 -11.91 -2.95
N ASN A 35 9.65 -11.13 -3.42
CA ASN A 35 10.15 -9.97 -2.68
C ASN A 35 9.08 -8.86 -2.57
N ARG A 36 8.32 -8.62 -3.64
CA ARG A 36 7.17 -7.69 -3.65
C ARG A 36 6.11 -8.13 -2.66
N ASP A 37 5.71 -9.40 -2.70
CA ASP A 37 4.65 -9.92 -1.82
C ASP A 37 5.08 -9.88 -0.34
N THR A 38 6.37 -10.07 -0.06
CA THR A 38 6.96 -9.88 1.27
C THR A 38 6.92 -8.40 1.71
N VAL A 39 7.27 -7.47 0.82
CA VAL A 39 7.17 -6.01 1.09
C VAL A 39 5.73 -5.63 1.41
N LEU A 40 4.75 -6.07 0.61
CA LEU A 40 3.32 -5.80 0.85
C LEU A 40 2.86 -6.34 2.21
N SER A 41 3.25 -7.57 2.56
CA SER A 41 2.94 -8.17 3.86
C SER A 41 3.56 -7.39 5.03
N ASN A 42 4.81 -6.95 4.91
CA ASN A 42 5.49 -6.16 5.94
C ASN A 42 4.86 -4.78 6.15
N LEU A 43 4.42 -4.13 5.06
CA LEU A 43 3.73 -2.85 5.12
C LEU A 43 2.36 -2.98 5.79
N LEU A 44 1.59 -4.03 5.47
CA LEU A 44 0.32 -4.33 6.12
C LEU A 44 0.48 -4.60 7.63
N ASN A 45 1.51 -5.34 8.03
CA ASN A 45 1.78 -5.55 9.45
C ASN A 45 2.11 -4.21 10.15
N SER A 46 2.90 -3.36 9.48
CA SER A 46 3.30 -2.05 10.02
C SER A 46 2.14 -1.05 10.11
N SER A 47 1.13 -1.14 9.26
CA SER A 47 -0.03 -0.23 9.28
C SER A 47 -0.91 -0.37 10.52
N SER A 48 -0.80 -1.50 11.23
CA SER A 48 -1.43 -1.66 12.54
C SER A 48 -0.79 -0.79 13.64
N LEU A 49 0.44 -0.31 13.43
CA LEU A 49 1.24 0.41 14.43
C LEU A 49 1.35 1.92 14.16
N GLY A 50 1.04 2.38 12.94
CA GLY A 50 1.20 3.77 12.57
C GLY A 50 0.67 4.10 11.18
N THR A 51 0.72 5.38 10.83
CA THR A 51 0.19 5.92 9.57
C THR A 51 1.23 6.07 8.47
N TYR A 52 2.48 5.68 8.73
CA TYR A 52 3.55 5.64 7.76
C TYR A 52 4.52 4.51 8.10
N SER A 53 4.99 3.78 7.09
CA SER A 53 6.14 2.88 7.20
C SER A 53 6.74 2.62 5.82
N ASN A 54 7.95 2.09 5.80
CA ASN A 54 8.60 1.57 4.61
C ASN A 54 9.14 0.16 4.85
N ALA A 55 9.32 -0.59 3.77
CA ALA A 55 9.88 -1.93 3.81
C ALA A 55 10.74 -2.16 2.57
N THR A 56 11.79 -2.97 2.74
CA THR A 56 12.69 -3.37 1.66
C THR A 56 12.97 -4.86 1.78
N THR A 57 12.89 -5.57 0.66
CA THR A 57 13.17 -7.02 0.61
C THR A 57 14.05 -7.36 -0.59
N GLY A 58 14.99 -8.27 -0.38
CA GLY A 58 15.84 -8.84 -1.43
C GLY A 58 17.12 -8.06 -1.73
N LEU A 59 17.85 -8.54 -2.73
CA LEU A 59 19.13 -8.01 -3.19
C LEU A 59 19.08 -7.71 -4.69
N SER A 60 20.03 -6.90 -5.17
CA SER A 60 20.16 -6.58 -6.61
C SER A 60 20.31 -7.88 -7.43
N PRO A 61 19.60 -8.04 -8.57
CA PRO A 61 18.78 -7.04 -9.27
C PRO A 61 17.30 -7.03 -8.89
N ASN A 62 16.86 -7.89 -7.95
CA ASN A 62 15.44 -8.11 -7.61
C ASN A 62 15.03 -7.48 -6.27
N LYS A 63 15.78 -6.47 -5.79
CA LYS A 63 15.45 -5.75 -4.57
C LYS A 63 14.18 -4.92 -4.79
N VAL A 64 13.23 -5.02 -3.86
CA VAL A 64 11.96 -4.28 -3.89
C VAL A 64 11.92 -3.31 -2.73
N TYR A 65 11.47 -2.09 -3.01
CA TYR A 65 11.23 -1.03 -2.05
C TYR A 65 9.73 -0.71 -2.05
N GLY A 66 9.15 -0.48 -0.88
CA GLY A 66 7.77 -0.04 -0.75
C GLY A 66 7.57 0.83 0.48
N MET A 67 6.52 1.64 0.46
CA MET A 67 6.08 2.46 1.58
C MET A 67 4.57 2.67 1.50
N PHE A 68 3.95 2.98 2.64
CA PHE A 68 2.61 3.55 2.69
C PHE A 68 2.62 4.86 3.45
N LEU A 69 1.67 5.74 3.14
CA LEU A 69 1.37 6.93 3.90
C LEU A 69 -0.15 7.09 3.93
N CYS A 70 -0.72 6.97 5.11
CA CYS A 70 -2.12 7.21 5.37
C CYS A 70 -2.38 8.69 5.65
N ARG A 71 -3.65 9.09 5.56
CA ARG A 71 -4.07 10.46 5.91
C ARG A 71 -3.84 10.73 7.40
N GLY A 72 -3.43 11.94 7.76
CA GLY A 72 -3.02 12.27 9.13
C GLY A 72 -4.17 12.34 10.15
N ASP A 73 -5.41 12.35 9.69
CA ASP A 73 -6.64 12.46 10.49
C ASP A 73 -7.38 11.12 10.66
N ILE A 74 -6.81 10.00 10.23
CA ILE A 74 -7.37 8.65 10.44
C ILE A 74 -6.54 7.85 11.46
N ASN A 75 -7.20 6.92 12.16
CA ASN A 75 -6.54 6.03 13.12
C ASN A 75 -5.81 4.87 12.41
N ALA A 76 -5.00 4.12 13.18
CA ALA A 76 -4.24 2.99 12.66
C ALA A 76 -5.13 1.88 12.08
N THR A 77 -6.33 1.65 12.64
CA THR A 77 -7.28 0.65 12.13
C THR A 77 -7.74 1.00 10.71
N SER A 78 -8.26 2.21 10.50
CA SER A 78 -8.68 2.68 9.18
C SER A 78 -7.50 2.77 8.20
N CYS A 79 -6.31 3.16 8.69
CA CYS A 79 -5.10 3.12 7.89
C CYS A 79 -4.76 1.69 7.42
N SER A 80 -4.84 0.72 8.33
CA SER A 80 -4.56 -0.68 8.02
C SER A 80 -5.56 -1.28 7.03
N GLU A 81 -6.83 -0.88 7.10
CA GLU A 81 -7.84 -1.23 6.09
C GLU A 81 -7.47 -0.66 4.71
N CYS A 82 -7.08 0.62 4.64
CA CYS A 82 -6.62 1.24 3.40
C CYS A 82 -5.39 0.54 2.82
N VAL A 83 -4.40 0.22 3.65
CA VAL A 83 -3.17 -0.47 3.24
C VAL A 83 -3.47 -1.89 2.75
N GLN A 84 -4.40 -2.60 3.40
CA GLN A 84 -4.84 -3.92 2.96
C GLN A 84 -5.49 -3.86 1.57
N THR A 85 -6.42 -2.93 1.35
CA THR A 85 -7.07 -2.74 0.04
C THR A 85 -6.04 -2.37 -1.01
N ALA A 86 -5.16 -1.41 -0.71
CA ALA A 86 -4.11 -0.97 -1.61
C ALA A 86 -3.16 -2.12 -2.03
N ALA A 87 -2.73 -2.94 -1.07
CA ALA A 87 -1.87 -4.09 -1.33
C ALA A 87 -2.55 -5.13 -2.24
N THR A 88 -3.83 -5.42 -2.00
CA THR A 88 -4.63 -6.34 -2.81
C THR A 88 -4.82 -5.82 -4.23
N GLU A 89 -5.17 -4.54 -4.40
CA GLU A 89 -5.36 -3.93 -5.72
C GLU A 89 -4.07 -3.87 -6.51
N VAL A 90 -2.94 -3.50 -5.88
CA VAL A 90 -1.63 -3.51 -6.53
C VAL A 90 -1.23 -4.93 -6.97
N ALA A 91 -1.40 -5.94 -6.11
CA ALA A 91 -1.06 -7.32 -6.45
C ALA A 91 -1.93 -7.86 -7.61
N THR A 92 -3.19 -7.44 -7.67
CA THR A 92 -4.16 -7.89 -8.68
C THR A 92 -3.95 -7.17 -10.02
N ASN A 93 -3.91 -5.84 -10.00
CA ASN A 93 -3.89 -5.00 -11.19
C ASN A 93 -2.49 -4.86 -11.79
N CYS A 94 -1.43 -4.93 -10.97
CA CYS A 94 -0.03 -4.79 -11.39
C CYS A 94 0.73 -6.12 -11.25
N THR A 95 0.22 -7.16 -11.91
CA THR A 95 0.65 -8.54 -11.68
C THR A 95 2.14 -8.77 -12.01
N LEU A 96 2.66 -8.14 -13.06
CA LEU A 96 4.05 -8.29 -13.54
C LEU A 96 4.86 -6.98 -13.57
N ASN A 97 4.24 -5.84 -13.26
CA ASN A 97 4.91 -4.55 -13.29
C ASN A 97 5.86 -4.41 -12.09
N LYS A 98 7.07 -3.89 -12.32
CA LYS A 98 8.01 -3.62 -11.23
C LYS A 98 7.63 -2.39 -10.41
N ARG A 99 6.92 -1.41 -11.00
CA ARG A 99 6.42 -0.26 -10.25
C ARG A 99 4.90 -0.20 -10.27
N ALA A 100 4.36 0.10 -9.10
CA ALA A 100 2.94 0.30 -8.88
C ALA A 100 2.76 1.45 -7.88
N VAL A 101 1.77 2.30 -8.13
CA VAL A 101 1.35 3.34 -7.21
C VAL A 101 -0.17 3.32 -7.14
N ILE A 102 -0.71 3.43 -5.92
CA ILE A 102 -2.14 3.50 -5.64
C ILE A 102 -2.36 4.63 -4.63
N TYR A 103 -3.33 5.49 -4.91
CA TYR A 103 -3.71 6.62 -4.06
C TYR A 103 -5.12 7.05 -4.36
#